data_AF-A0A2A4IKM7-F1
#
_entry.id   AF-A0A2A4IKM7-F1
#
_cell.length_a   1.000
_cell.length_b   1.000
_cell.length_c   1.000
_cell.angle_alpha   90.00
_cell.angle_beta   90.00
_cell.angle_gamma   90.00
#
_symmetry.space_group_name_H-M   'P 1'
#
loop_
_entity.id
_entity.type
_entity.pdbx_description
1 polymer ?
#
loop_
_entity_poly.entity_id
_entity_poly.type
_entity_poly.pdbx_seq_one_letter_code
_entity_poly.pdbx_strand_id
1 'polypeptide(L)'
;MKKHKPATKEELKNLVFTDGIKLSDVDTSLITDMSELFQKSQRKDFEGIEDWDTSNVENMSWMFRECFSFNEPLDKWDVSNVTNMSGMFSLAKTFNQNINNWNVSKVEDMSYMFNACDSFNQPLNDWDVSNVKTMEAMFHSSISFNQPLDKWNTSKVENMHDMFCRCKQFNQPLNSWNVSNVKTMESMFYSADSFNQPLDKWNTKKLSKMYSMFKYTDSYDCYDSLANWDLSKVSDMSDLCTNYERFYEKLPLRLRVYMQAFYGSHKVYVPIENNEEYDDDEYDFISEEYDLVSRDYITITKENVKEVYNAISKDTNKKVMALKKKLETEYSKELSSVTD
;
A
#
# COMPACT_ATOMS: atom_id res chain seq x y z
N MET A 1 -34.26 -14.73 25.26
CA MET A 1 -34.83 -13.35 25.34
C MET A 1 -33.69 -12.44 25.73
N LYS A 2 -33.44 -11.36 24.99
CA LYS A 2 -32.37 -10.40 25.33
C LYS A 2 -32.68 -9.77 26.70
N LYS A 3 -31.66 -9.60 27.55
CA LYS A 3 -31.79 -9.12 28.94
C LYS A 3 -31.29 -7.69 29.11
N HIS A 4 -30.37 -7.25 28.26
CA HIS A 4 -29.76 -5.93 28.32
C HIS A 4 -29.96 -5.22 26.99
N LYS A 5 -30.34 -3.94 27.02
CA LYS A 5 -30.56 -3.12 25.82
C LYS A 5 -29.85 -1.77 25.98
N PRO A 6 -28.52 -1.72 25.76
CA PRO A 6 -27.78 -0.47 25.82
C PRO A 6 -28.29 0.52 24.77
N ALA A 7 -28.37 1.79 25.15
CA ALA A 7 -28.72 2.90 24.25
C ALA A 7 -27.48 3.64 23.73
N THR A 8 -26.30 3.41 24.35
CA THR A 8 -25.04 4.06 23.99
C THR A 8 -23.90 3.06 23.83
N LYS A 9 -22.85 3.48 23.11
CA LYS A 9 -21.61 2.71 22.98
C LYS A 9 -20.98 2.40 24.34
N GLU A 10 -20.99 3.36 25.26
CA GLU A 10 -20.40 3.22 26.59
C GLU A 10 -21.16 2.19 27.43
N GLU A 11 -22.49 2.19 27.37
CA GLU A 11 -23.32 1.16 28.01
C GLU A 11 -23.03 -0.22 27.42
N LEU A 12 -22.97 -0.34 26.10
CA LEU A 12 -22.60 -1.60 25.44
C LEU A 12 -21.20 -2.05 25.86
N LYS A 13 -20.20 -1.16 25.85
CA LYS A 13 -18.82 -1.45 26.26
C LYS A 13 -18.76 -1.97 27.69
N ASN A 14 -19.49 -1.37 28.62
CA ASN A 14 -19.54 -1.86 29.99
C ASN A 14 -20.15 -3.27 30.08
N LEU A 15 -21.24 -3.52 29.36
CA LEU A 15 -21.92 -4.83 29.37
C LEU A 15 -21.03 -5.96 28.82
N VAL A 16 -20.33 -5.73 27.70
CA VAL A 16 -19.53 -6.77 27.04
C VAL A 16 -18.28 -7.19 27.82
N PHE A 17 -17.89 -6.41 28.83
CA PHE A 17 -16.78 -6.72 29.75
C PHE A 17 -17.25 -7.03 31.18
N THR A 18 -18.56 -7.08 31.44
CA THR A 18 -19.08 -7.45 32.76
C THR A 18 -19.13 -8.97 32.91
N ASP A 19 -18.53 -9.49 33.97
CA ASP A 19 -18.54 -10.91 34.29
C ASP A 19 -19.97 -11.47 34.36
N GLY A 20 -20.18 -12.63 33.74
CA GLY A 20 -21.47 -13.33 33.71
C GLY A 20 -22.46 -12.83 32.66
N ILE A 21 -22.19 -11.72 31.95
CA ILE A 21 -23.00 -11.28 30.82
C ILE A 21 -22.52 -11.98 29.53
N LYS A 22 -23.41 -12.76 28.92
CA LYS A 22 -23.21 -13.37 27.60
C LYS A 22 -23.53 -12.35 26.50
N LEU A 23 -22.79 -12.36 25.38
CA LEU A 23 -23.09 -11.48 24.25
C LEU A 23 -24.47 -11.77 23.65
N SER A 24 -24.91 -13.03 23.70
CA SER A 24 -26.27 -13.47 23.34
C SER A 24 -27.38 -12.74 24.11
N ASP A 25 -27.12 -12.27 25.34
CA ASP A 25 -28.10 -11.59 26.20
C ASP A 25 -28.23 -10.08 25.91
N VAL A 26 -27.38 -9.52 25.04
CA VAL A 26 -27.35 -8.09 24.72
C VAL A 26 -28.10 -7.80 23.42
N ASP A 27 -29.05 -6.87 23.48
CA ASP A 27 -29.78 -6.31 22.34
C ASP A 27 -29.06 -5.06 21.83
N THR A 28 -28.40 -5.16 20.67
CA THR A 28 -27.62 -4.08 20.05
C THR A 28 -28.44 -3.21 19.10
N SER A 29 -29.76 -3.41 18.99
CA SER A 29 -30.62 -2.74 17.99
C SER A 29 -30.66 -1.21 18.09
N LEU A 30 -30.21 -0.60 19.19
CA LEU A 30 -30.15 0.86 19.32
C LEU A 30 -28.76 1.45 19.06
N ILE A 31 -27.75 0.61 18.85
CA ILE A 31 -26.36 1.03 18.80
C ILE A 31 -26.00 1.48 17.39
N THR A 32 -25.51 2.72 17.27
CA THR A 32 -25.05 3.29 16.01
C THR A 32 -23.52 3.36 15.91
N ASP A 33 -22.81 3.21 17.04
CA ASP A 33 -21.35 3.28 17.10
C ASP A 33 -20.79 2.08 17.88
N MET A 34 -20.05 1.22 17.20
CA MET A 34 -19.32 0.09 17.77
C MET A 34 -17.80 0.28 17.71
N SER A 35 -17.33 1.50 17.42
CA SER A 35 -15.90 1.79 17.36
C SER A 35 -15.18 1.39 18.65
N GLU A 36 -14.04 0.72 18.49
CA GLU A 36 -13.18 0.27 19.59
C GLU A 36 -13.85 -0.60 20.66
N LEU A 37 -15.01 -1.21 20.37
CA LEU A 37 -15.79 -1.94 21.37
C LEU A 37 -14.99 -3.08 22.02
N PHE A 38 -14.27 -3.84 21.20
CA PHE A 38 -13.40 -4.92 21.64
C PHE A 38 -11.91 -4.63 21.44
N GLN A 39 -11.51 -3.36 21.19
CA GLN A 39 -10.11 -3.04 20.96
C GLN A 39 -9.22 -3.56 22.11
N LYS A 40 -8.18 -4.33 21.77
CA LYS A 40 -7.23 -5.00 22.68
C LYS A 40 -7.86 -5.99 23.66
N SER A 41 -9.13 -6.36 23.44
CA SER A 41 -9.85 -7.30 24.28
C SER A 41 -9.14 -8.65 24.32
N GLN A 42 -9.02 -9.19 25.53
CA GLN A 42 -8.54 -10.55 25.78
C GLN A 42 -9.71 -11.54 25.95
N ARG A 43 -10.95 -11.11 25.62
CA ARG A 43 -12.14 -11.95 25.63
C ARG A 43 -11.91 -13.15 24.70
N LYS A 44 -12.22 -14.35 25.19
CA LYS A 44 -12.08 -15.61 24.44
C LYS A 44 -13.40 -16.17 23.95
N ASP A 45 -14.47 -15.89 24.69
CA ASP A 45 -15.81 -16.38 24.40
C ASP A 45 -16.65 -15.26 23.80
N PHE A 46 -16.91 -15.35 22.51
CA PHE A 46 -17.74 -14.41 21.77
C PHE A 46 -19.10 -15.01 21.39
N GLU A 47 -19.52 -16.14 22.00
CA GLU A 47 -20.79 -16.81 21.70
C GLU A 47 -21.97 -15.82 21.72
N GLY A 48 -22.72 -15.79 20.61
CA GLY A 48 -23.90 -14.94 20.41
C GLY A 48 -23.60 -13.58 19.78
N ILE A 49 -22.35 -13.28 19.44
CA ILE A 49 -21.99 -12.07 18.66
C ILE A 49 -22.53 -12.14 17.23
N GLU A 50 -22.63 -13.33 16.66
CA GLU A 50 -23.13 -13.61 15.32
C GLU A 50 -24.61 -13.20 15.15
N ASP A 51 -25.36 -13.14 16.25
CA ASP A 51 -26.78 -12.78 16.29
C ASP A 51 -27.02 -11.34 16.78
N TRP A 52 -25.98 -10.50 16.80
CA TRP A 52 -26.14 -9.08 17.07
C TRP A 52 -26.82 -8.36 15.92
N ASP A 53 -27.79 -7.50 16.28
CA ASP A 53 -28.40 -6.56 15.34
C ASP A 53 -27.42 -5.40 15.12
N THR A 54 -26.86 -5.34 13.92
CA THR A 54 -25.90 -4.33 13.49
C THR A 54 -26.48 -3.36 12.46
N SER A 55 -27.77 -3.48 12.13
CA SER A 55 -28.38 -2.74 11.02
C SER A 55 -28.40 -1.23 11.24
N ASN A 56 -28.27 -0.75 12.48
CA ASN A 56 -28.20 0.68 12.80
C ASN A 56 -26.77 1.19 12.98
N VAL A 57 -25.75 0.34 12.90
CA VAL A 57 -24.36 0.73 13.13
C VAL A 57 -23.82 1.50 11.93
N GLU A 58 -23.26 2.68 12.21
CA GLU A 58 -22.66 3.60 11.24
C GLU A 58 -21.12 3.62 11.33
N ASN A 59 -20.56 3.26 12.50
CA ASN A 59 -19.11 3.28 12.76
C ASN A 59 -18.66 1.98 13.43
N MET A 60 -17.74 1.25 12.79
CA MET A 60 -17.11 0.02 13.29
C MET A 60 -15.59 0.15 13.42
N SER A 61 -15.06 1.38 13.37
CA SER A 61 -13.61 1.60 13.36
C SER A 61 -12.92 0.98 14.58
N TRP A 62 -11.84 0.25 14.34
CA TRP A 62 -11.01 -0.41 15.34
C TRP A 62 -11.73 -1.39 16.28
N MET A 63 -12.94 -1.85 15.93
CA MET A 63 -13.79 -2.67 16.80
C MET A 63 -13.07 -3.90 17.37
N PHE A 64 -12.33 -4.65 16.54
CA PHE A 64 -11.58 -5.85 16.92
C PHE A 64 -10.06 -5.66 16.82
N ARG A 65 -9.59 -4.41 16.85
CA ARG A 65 -8.16 -4.12 16.75
C ARG A 65 -7.39 -4.80 17.88
N GLU A 66 -6.31 -5.52 17.56
CA GLU A 66 -5.50 -6.32 18.51
C GLU A 66 -6.28 -7.44 19.24
N CYS A 67 -7.42 -7.88 18.73
CA CYS A 67 -8.07 -9.12 19.17
C CYS A 67 -7.38 -10.34 18.53
N PHE A 68 -6.18 -10.69 19.01
CA PHE A 68 -5.30 -11.66 18.35
C PHE A 68 -5.94 -13.04 18.07
N SER A 69 -6.88 -13.48 18.91
CA SER A 69 -7.56 -14.79 18.81
C SER A 69 -8.99 -14.72 18.26
N PHE A 70 -9.46 -13.56 17.80
CA PHE A 70 -10.83 -13.39 17.31
C PHE A 70 -10.99 -13.99 15.90
N ASN A 71 -11.94 -14.93 15.75
CA ASN A 71 -12.24 -15.58 14.47
C ASN A 71 -13.69 -16.08 14.41
N GLU A 72 -14.65 -15.28 14.87
CA GLU A 72 -16.06 -15.67 14.98
C GLU A 72 -16.87 -15.32 13.73
N PRO A 73 -17.89 -16.10 13.37
CA PRO A 73 -18.71 -15.84 12.19
C PRO A 73 -19.45 -14.50 12.32
N LEU A 74 -19.34 -13.67 11.28
CA LEU A 74 -20.00 -12.36 11.18
C LEU A 74 -20.86 -12.24 9.90
N ASP A 75 -21.14 -13.36 9.24
CA ASP A 75 -21.87 -13.41 7.98
C ASP A 75 -23.32 -12.92 8.10
N LYS A 76 -23.91 -12.98 9.30
CA LYS A 76 -25.28 -12.49 9.54
C LYS A 76 -25.37 -10.98 9.79
N TRP A 77 -24.25 -10.28 9.97
CA TRP A 77 -24.26 -8.86 10.28
C TRP A 77 -24.74 -8.02 9.08
N ASP A 78 -25.60 -7.04 9.36
CA ASP A 78 -26.02 -6.03 8.39
C ASP A 78 -25.15 -4.79 8.56
N VAL A 79 -24.12 -4.67 7.71
CA VAL A 79 -23.20 -3.53 7.70
C VAL A 79 -23.59 -2.44 6.69
N SER A 80 -24.81 -2.48 6.14
CA SER A 80 -25.23 -1.61 5.03
C SER A 80 -25.35 -0.12 5.39
N ASN A 81 -25.35 0.22 6.68
CA ASN A 81 -25.31 1.59 7.19
C ASN A 81 -23.92 2.05 7.64
N VAL A 82 -22.92 1.17 7.66
CA VAL A 82 -21.57 1.50 8.10
C VAL A 82 -20.89 2.40 7.08
N THR A 83 -20.31 3.50 7.57
CA THR A 83 -19.54 4.46 6.78
C THR A 83 -18.05 4.42 7.10
N ASN A 84 -17.67 3.94 8.29
CA ASN A 84 -16.28 3.84 8.73
C ASN A 84 -15.95 2.42 9.25
N MET A 85 -15.05 1.74 8.56
CA MET A 85 -14.51 0.42 8.94
C MET A 85 -13.00 0.46 9.21
N SER A 86 -12.43 1.65 9.40
CA SER A 86 -10.98 1.79 9.54
C SER A 86 -10.45 0.94 10.69
N GLY A 87 -9.46 0.11 10.40
CA GLY A 87 -8.77 -0.70 11.40
C GLY A 87 -9.61 -1.77 12.10
N MET A 88 -10.81 -2.10 11.61
CA MET A 88 -11.75 -3.00 12.28
C MET A 88 -11.12 -4.33 12.72
N PHE A 89 -10.28 -4.95 11.89
CA PHE A 89 -9.56 -6.20 12.16
C PHE A 89 -8.03 -6.02 12.22
N SER A 90 -7.56 -4.79 12.42
CA SER A 90 -6.12 -4.51 12.49
C SER A 90 -5.48 -5.29 13.64
N LEU A 91 -4.43 -6.07 13.37
CA LEU A 91 -3.77 -6.98 14.31
C LEU A 91 -4.66 -8.13 14.86
N ALA A 92 -5.83 -8.38 14.28
CA ALA A 92 -6.64 -9.58 14.59
C ALA A 92 -6.05 -10.80 13.86
N LYS A 93 -4.88 -11.26 14.32
CA LYS A 93 -4.00 -12.21 13.59
C LYS A 93 -4.65 -13.50 13.10
N THR A 94 -5.69 -13.99 13.78
CA THR A 94 -6.36 -15.26 13.47
C THR A 94 -7.67 -15.09 12.69
N PHE A 95 -8.15 -13.86 12.49
CA PHE A 95 -9.41 -13.62 11.79
C PHE A 95 -9.31 -14.05 10.32
N ASN A 96 -10.22 -14.92 9.90
CA ASN A 96 -10.28 -15.45 8.53
C ASN A 96 -11.72 -15.88 8.16
N GLN A 97 -12.73 -15.18 8.68
CA GLN A 97 -14.13 -15.50 8.43
C GLN A 97 -14.62 -14.88 7.12
N ASN A 98 -15.48 -15.60 6.42
CA ASN A 98 -16.04 -15.14 5.15
C ASN A 98 -17.03 -14.00 5.39
N ILE A 99 -16.72 -12.84 4.82
CA ILE A 99 -17.49 -11.59 4.89
C ILE A 99 -17.81 -11.04 3.49
N ASN A 100 -17.72 -11.87 2.45
CA ASN A 100 -17.98 -11.46 1.06
C ASN A 100 -19.44 -11.02 0.85
N ASN A 101 -20.36 -11.41 1.73
CA ASN A 101 -21.78 -11.06 1.66
C ASN A 101 -22.11 -9.69 2.28
N TRP A 102 -21.14 -9.02 2.91
CA TRP A 102 -21.33 -7.69 3.47
C TRP A 102 -21.61 -6.64 2.39
N ASN A 103 -22.65 -5.83 2.62
CA ASN A 103 -22.92 -4.65 1.80
C ASN A 103 -22.10 -3.46 2.29
N VAL A 104 -20.93 -3.24 1.69
CA VAL A 104 -20.01 -2.14 2.05
C VAL A 104 -20.20 -0.87 1.21
N SER A 105 -21.30 -0.76 0.44
CA SER A 105 -21.50 0.32 -0.53
C SER A 105 -21.54 1.73 0.08
N LYS A 106 -21.76 1.89 1.40
CA LYS A 106 -21.71 3.19 2.09
C LYS A 106 -20.37 3.51 2.75
N VAL A 107 -19.44 2.55 2.80
CA VAL A 107 -18.17 2.73 3.50
C VAL A 107 -17.31 3.75 2.74
N GLU A 108 -16.84 4.77 3.47
CA GLU A 108 -15.95 5.81 2.96
C GLU A 108 -14.50 5.58 3.39
N ASP A 109 -14.27 4.92 4.52
CA ASP A 109 -12.94 4.68 5.10
C ASP A 109 -12.72 3.19 5.42
N MET A 110 -11.75 2.59 4.71
CA MET A 110 -11.26 1.21 4.92
C MET A 110 -9.78 1.18 5.32
N SER A 111 -9.22 2.32 5.74
CA SER A 111 -7.81 2.39 6.14
C SER A 111 -7.50 1.39 7.25
N TYR A 112 -6.37 0.70 7.16
CA TYR A 112 -5.92 -0.30 8.14
C TYR A 112 -6.85 -1.50 8.39
N MET A 113 -7.95 -1.68 7.64
CA MET A 113 -9.02 -2.64 7.99
C MET A 113 -8.51 -4.04 8.31
N PHE A 114 -7.55 -4.55 7.54
CA PHE A 114 -6.90 -5.85 7.73
C PHE A 114 -5.40 -5.73 8.03
N ASN A 115 -4.90 -4.56 8.45
CA ASN A 115 -3.48 -4.37 8.74
C ASN A 115 -2.98 -5.42 9.75
N ALA A 116 -1.95 -6.20 9.38
CA ALA A 116 -1.38 -7.31 10.17
C ALA A 116 -2.43 -8.35 10.62
N CYS A 117 -3.45 -8.59 9.78
CA CYS A 117 -4.41 -9.68 9.94
C CYS A 117 -3.87 -10.94 9.25
N ASP A 118 -2.84 -11.54 9.87
CA ASP A 118 -1.95 -12.53 9.27
C ASP A 118 -2.66 -13.70 8.56
N SER A 119 -3.78 -14.18 9.10
CA SER A 119 -4.52 -15.34 8.60
C SER A 119 -5.57 -15.02 7.53
N PHE A 120 -5.90 -13.75 7.31
CA PHE A 120 -7.03 -13.38 6.46
C PHE A 120 -6.75 -13.63 4.98
N ASN A 121 -7.58 -14.47 4.36
CA ASN A 121 -7.49 -14.80 2.93
C ASN A 121 -8.87 -15.17 2.34
N GLN A 122 -9.90 -14.40 2.69
CA GLN A 122 -11.28 -14.61 2.21
C GLN A 122 -11.62 -13.70 1.03
N PRO A 123 -12.51 -14.16 0.11
CA PRO A 123 -12.87 -13.37 -1.07
C PRO A 123 -13.52 -12.04 -0.67
N LEU A 124 -13.14 -10.96 -1.37
CA LEU A 124 -13.71 -9.62 -1.22
C LEU A 124 -14.10 -8.99 -2.57
N ASN A 125 -13.97 -9.72 -3.67
CA ASN A 125 -14.07 -9.15 -5.02
C ASN A 125 -15.48 -8.65 -5.35
N ASP A 126 -16.51 -9.11 -4.64
CA ASP A 126 -17.90 -8.70 -4.87
C ASP A 126 -18.31 -7.46 -4.05
N TRP A 127 -17.40 -6.91 -3.22
CA TRP A 127 -17.64 -5.67 -2.49
C TRP A 127 -17.75 -4.45 -3.42
N ASP A 128 -18.80 -3.65 -3.22
CA ASP A 128 -18.93 -2.34 -3.84
C ASP A 128 -18.12 -1.29 -3.05
N VAL A 129 -16.88 -1.05 -3.46
CA VAL A 129 -15.99 -0.05 -2.87
C VAL A 129 -16.08 1.33 -3.54
N SER A 130 -17.13 1.59 -4.33
CA SER A 130 -17.23 2.81 -5.16
C SER A 130 -17.37 4.12 -4.38
N ASN A 131 -17.64 4.06 -3.07
CA ASN A 131 -17.69 5.20 -2.16
C ASN A 131 -16.44 5.36 -1.28
N VAL A 132 -15.52 4.40 -1.30
CA VAL A 132 -14.30 4.44 -0.49
C VAL A 132 -13.37 5.57 -0.96
N LYS A 133 -12.94 6.41 -0.01
CA LYS A 133 -12.03 7.53 -0.22
C LYS A 133 -10.60 7.19 0.18
N THR A 134 -10.40 6.30 1.14
CA THR A 134 -9.06 5.88 1.61
C THR A 134 -8.98 4.38 1.83
N MET A 135 -7.88 3.78 1.34
CA MET A 135 -7.49 2.38 1.51
C MET A 135 -6.06 2.28 2.08
N GLU A 136 -5.62 3.33 2.76
CA GLU A 136 -4.30 3.41 3.40
C GLU A 136 -4.05 2.17 4.27
N ALA A 137 -2.92 1.50 4.04
CA ALA A 137 -2.47 0.32 4.79
C ALA A 137 -3.53 -0.80 4.98
N MET A 138 -4.54 -0.89 4.10
CA MET A 138 -5.67 -1.82 4.29
C MET A 138 -5.23 -3.27 4.48
N PHE A 139 -4.24 -3.73 3.71
CA PHE A 139 -3.63 -5.07 3.79
C PHE A 139 -2.16 -5.04 4.20
N HIS A 140 -1.70 -3.95 4.82
CA HIS A 140 -0.32 -3.84 5.29
C HIS A 140 0.02 -5.03 6.19
N SER A 141 1.14 -5.72 5.93
CA SER A 141 1.57 -6.93 6.64
C SER A 141 0.52 -8.06 6.75
N SER A 142 -0.51 -8.11 5.88
CA SER A 142 -1.42 -9.24 5.77
C SER A 142 -0.76 -10.39 5.00
N ILE A 143 0.09 -11.16 5.69
CA ILE A 143 1.04 -12.06 5.01
C ILE A 143 0.40 -13.17 4.18
N SER A 144 -0.85 -13.58 4.47
CA SER A 144 -1.55 -14.66 3.77
C SER A 144 -2.53 -14.19 2.68
N PHE A 145 -2.77 -12.88 2.56
CA PHE A 145 -3.81 -12.37 1.66
C PHE A 145 -3.39 -12.45 0.19
N ASN A 146 -4.18 -13.15 -0.63
CA ASN A 146 -3.95 -13.28 -2.07
C ASN A 146 -5.27 -13.49 -2.85
N GLN A 147 -6.30 -12.71 -2.54
CA GLN A 147 -7.62 -12.82 -3.18
C GLN A 147 -7.81 -11.77 -4.28
N PRO A 148 -8.54 -12.10 -5.37
CA PRO A 148 -8.77 -11.17 -6.46
C PRO A 148 -9.55 -9.93 -6.01
N LEU A 149 -9.16 -8.77 -6.54
CA LEU A 149 -9.76 -7.46 -6.27
C LEU A 149 -10.05 -6.68 -7.56
N ASP A 150 -10.03 -7.37 -8.70
CA ASP A 150 -10.08 -6.78 -10.05
C ASP A 150 -11.43 -6.14 -10.40
N LYS A 151 -12.52 -6.48 -9.68
CA LYS A 151 -13.86 -5.89 -9.86
C LYS A 151 -14.06 -4.58 -9.09
N TRP A 152 -13.13 -4.21 -8.20
CA TRP A 152 -13.28 -3.02 -7.37
C TRP A 152 -13.29 -1.73 -8.18
N ASN A 153 -14.30 -0.88 -7.94
CA ASN A 153 -14.33 0.48 -8.47
C ASN A 153 -13.57 1.44 -7.55
N THR A 154 -12.28 1.61 -7.79
CA THR A 154 -11.41 2.49 -6.98
C THR A 154 -11.47 3.96 -7.38
N SER A 155 -12.41 4.38 -8.24
CA SER A 155 -12.39 5.71 -8.87
C SER A 155 -12.50 6.89 -7.88
N LYS A 156 -12.98 6.69 -6.65
CA LYS A 156 -13.03 7.73 -5.60
C LYS A 156 -11.87 7.67 -4.60
N VAL A 157 -11.03 6.65 -4.67
CA VAL A 157 -9.92 6.48 -3.72
C VAL A 157 -8.87 7.57 -3.97
N GLU A 158 -8.49 8.26 -2.90
CA GLU A 158 -7.48 9.32 -2.92
C GLU A 158 -6.15 8.89 -2.30
N ASN A 159 -6.17 7.92 -1.37
CA ASN A 159 -4.98 7.44 -0.65
C ASN A 159 -4.89 5.90 -0.70
N MET A 160 -3.75 5.39 -1.19
CA MET A 160 -3.39 3.97 -1.24
C MET A 160 -1.98 3.71 -0.66
N HIS A 161 -1.46 4.62 0.17
CA HIS A 161 -0.14 4.41 0.78
C HIS A 161 -0.13 3.11 1.60
N ASP A 162 0.98 2.38 1.58
CA ASP A 162 1.19 1.11 2.28
C ASP A 162 0.13 0.01 2.03
N MET A 163 -0.78 0.14 1.06
CA MET A 163 -1.96 -0.73 0.93
C MET A 163 -1.62 -2.22 0.94
N PHE A 164 -0.54 -2.63 0.29
CA PHE A 164 -0.01 -4.00 0.24
C PHE A 164 1.43 -4.10 0.76
N CYS A 165 1.90 -3.10 1.53
CA CYS A 165 3.23 -3.12 2.13
C CYS A 165 3.38 -4.38 2.99
N ARG A 166 4.42 -5.18 2.75
CA ARG A 166 4.70 -6.46 3.43
C ARG A 166 3.59 -7.52 3.29
N CYS A 167 2.69 -7.38 2.30
CA CYS A 167 1.68 -8.37 1.95
C CYS A 167 2.31 -9.46 1.07
N LYS A 168 3.09 -10.35 1.71
CA LYS A 168 4.08 -11.22 1.05
C LYS A 168 3.53 -12.11 -0.06
N GLN A 169 2.30 -12.61 0.08
CA GLN A 169 1.69 -13.55 -0.88
C GLN A 169 0.87 -12.88 -1.98
N PHE A 170 0.63 -11.57 -1.91
CA PHE A 170 -0.28 -10.90 -2.82
C PHE A 170 0.30 -10.79 -4.23
N ASN A 171 -0.39 -11.39 -5.20
CA ASN A 171 0.00 -11.34 -6.61
C ASN A 171 -1.23 -11.38 -7.55
N GLN A 172 -2.22 -10.53 -7.27
CA GLN A 172 -3.47 -10.47 -8.02
C GLN A 172 -3.49 -9.28 -9.00
N PRO A 173 -4.15 -9.41 -10.17
CA PRO A 173 -4.17 -8.35 -11.17
C PRO A 173 -4.91 -7.11 -10.64
N LEU A 174 -4.24 -5.95 -10.72
CA LEU A 174 -4.78 -4.65 -10.32
C LEU A 174 -4.91 -3.65 -11.49
N ASN A 175 -4.58 -4.09 -12.70
CA ASN A 175 -4.53 -3.21 -13.88
C ASN A 175 -5.92 -2.68 -14.29
N SER A 176 -7.02 -3.24 -13.77
CA SER A 176 -8.38 -2.73 -13.98
C SER A 176 -8.73 -1.53 -13.10
N TRP A 177 -7.95 -1.25 -12.05
CA TRP A 177 -8.26 -0.18 -11.10
C TRP A 177 -8.18 1.21 -11.73
N ASN A 178 -9.13 2.06 -11.36
CA ASN A 178 -9.10 3.47 -11.71
C ASN A 178 -8.39 4.26 -10.60
N VAL A 179 -7.13 4.62 -10.84
CA VAL A 179 -6.30 5.37 -9.88
C VAL A 179 -6.21 6.87 -10.19
N SER A 180 -7.07 7.40 -11.09
CA SER A 180 -7.00 8.80 -11.55
C SER A 180 -7.24 9.86 -10.46
N ASN A 181 -7.80 9.45 -9.32
CA ASN A 181 -7.98 10.29 -8.14
C ASN A 181 -6.95 10.07 -7.03
N VAL A 182 -6.11 9.05 -7.14
CA VAL A 182 -5.10 8.71 -6.13
C VAL A 182 -3.99 9.76 -6.11
N LYS A 183 -3.68 10.25 -4.92
CA LYS A 183 -2.66 11.28 -4.64
C LYS A 183 -1.37 10.68 -4.10
N THR A 184 -1.46 9.54 -3.41
CA THR A 184 -0.36 8.93 -2.63
C THR A 184 -0.37 7.40 -2.75
N MET A 185 0.80 6.83 -3.07
CA MET A 185 1.05 5.38 -3.19
C MET A 185 2.42 5.02 -2.59
N GLU A 186 2.88 5.77 -1.58
CA GLU A 186 4.19 5.51 -0.98
C GLU A 186 4.19 4.12 -0.36
N SER A 187 5.28 3.38 -0.57
CA SER A 187 5.47 2.02 -0.06
C SER A 187 4.33 1.03 -0.38
N MET A 188 3.47 1.30 -1.37
CA MET A 188 2.26 0.51 -1.65
C MET A 188 2.55 -1.00 -1.79
N PHE A 189 3.68 -1.37 -2.39
CA PHE A 189 4.13 -2.77 -2.56
C PHE A 189 5.48 -3.04 -1.90
N TYR A 190 5.93 -2.20 -0.95
CA TYR A 190 7.20 -2.38 -0.25
C TYR A 190 7.26 -3.78 0.37
N SER A 191 8.28 -4.58 0.06
CA SER A 191 8.41 -5.98 0.55
C SER A 191 7.17 -6.85 0.31
N ALA A 192 6.43 -6.60 -0.77
CA ALA A 192 5.37 -7.48 -1.25
C ALA A 192 5.97 -8.60 -2.11
N ASP A 193 6.66 -9.55 -1.46
CA ASP A 193 7.61 -10.49 -2.07
C ASP A 193 7.10 -11.19 -3.34
N SER A 194 5.79 -11.48 -3.46
CA SER A 194 5.20 -12.18 -4.61
C SER A 194 4.63 -11.28 -5.70
N PHE A 195 4.52 -9.96 -5.49
CA PHE A 195 3.79 -9.07 -6.41
C PHE A 195 4.54 -8.90 -7.73
N ASN A 196 3.93 -9.35 -8.83
CA ASN A 196 4.50 -9.22 -10.18
C ASN A 196 3.40 -9.07 -11.24
N GLN A 197 2.66 -7.96 -11.18
CA GLN A 197 1.55 -7.67 -12.09
C GLN A 197 1.77 -6.36 -12.85
N PRO A 198 1.31 -6.27 -14.12
CA PRO A 198 1.42 -5.04 -14.90
C PRO A 198 0.47 -3.95 -14.40
N LEU A 199 0.91 -2.69 -14.51
CA LEU A 199 0.19 -1.48 -14.05
C LEU A 199 0.08 -0.41 -15.15
N ASP A 200 0.05 -0.82 -16.43
CA ASP A 200 0.11 0.06 -17.60
C ASP A 200 -1.18 0.86 -17.88
N LYS A 201 -2.31 0.45 -17.30
CA LYS A 201 -3.59 1.16 -17.46
C LYS A 201 -3.83 2.23 -16.40
N TRP A 202 -2.92 2.37 -15.44
CA TRP A 202 -3.07 3.32 -14.35
C TRP A 202 -2.85 4.77 -14.84
N ASN A 203 -3.86 5.61 -14.61
CA ASN A 203 -3.75 7.05 -14.83
C ASN A 203 -3.21 7.73 -13.57
N THR A 204 -1.91 8.05 -13.55
CA THR A 204 -1.23 8.61 -12.38
C THR A 204 -1.16 10.13 -12.34
N LYS A 205 -1.96 10.85 -13.14
CA LYS A 205 -1.87 12.32 -13.30
C LYS A 205 -1.97 13.13 -12.00
N LYS A 206 -2.62 12.59 -10.96
CA LYS A 206 -2.74 13.23 -9.63
C LYS A 206 -1.74 12.71 -8.60
N LEU A 207 -0.95 11.70 -8.93
CA LEU A 207 0.02 11.10 -8.04
C LEU A 207 1.11 12.11 -7.68
N SER A 208 1.29 12.33 -6.38
CA SER A 208 2.23 13.30 -5.83
C SER A 208 3.42 12.66 -5.12
N LYS A 209 3.25 11.44 -4.59
CA LYS A 209 4.27 10.71 -3.84
C LYS A 209 4.17 9.21 -4.10
N MET A 210 5.31 8.58 -4.37
CA MET A 210 5.45 7.16 -4.69
C MET A 210 6.81 6.59 -4.23
N TYR A 211 7.43 7.19 -3.21
CA TYR A 211 8.70 6.70 -2.71
C TYR A 211 8.56 5.27 -2.18
N SER A 212 9.63 4.47 -2.32
CA SER A 212 9.71 3.10 -1.82
C SER A 212 8.63 2.12 -2.32
N MET A 213 7.87 2.46 -3.37
CA MET A 213 6.69 1.72 -3.80
C MET A 213 6.97 0.24 -4.08
N PHE A 214 8.12 -0.09 -4.67
CA PHE A 214 8.57 -1.46 -5.00
C PHE A 214 9.90 -1.82 -4.30
N LYS A 215 10.25 -1.12 -3.21
CA LYS A 215 11.50 -1.41 -2.48
C LYS A 215 11.36 -2.76 -1.77
N TYR A 216 12.35 -3.63 -1.94
CA TYR A 216 12.36 -5.03 -1.47
C TYR A 216 11.27 -5.91 -2.08
N THR A 217 10.69 -5.52 -3.21
CA THR A 217 9.70 -6.32 -3.96
C THR A 217 10.42 -7.18 -4.99
N ASP A 218 11.16 -8.19 -4.53
CA ASP A 218 12.16 -8.88 -5.36
C ASP A 218 11.58 -9.61 -6.60
N SER A 219 10.31 -10.01 -6.56
CA SER A 219 9.64 -10.65 -7.71
C SER A 219 9.11 -9.68 -8.76
N TYR A 220 9.07 -8.37 -8.47
CA TYR A 220 8.50 -7.41 -9.40
C TYR A 220 9.44 -7.20 -10.59
N ASP A 221 8.98 -7.65 -11.77
CA ASP A 221 9.71 -7.55 -13.03
C ASP A 221 8.91 -6.85 -14.13
N CYS A 222 7.68 -6.42 -13.81
CA CYS A 222 6.78 -5.73 -14.74
C CYS A 222 7.08 -4.24 -14.93
N TYR A 223 8.35 -3.80 -14.80
CA TYR A 223 8.74 -2.38 -14.83
C TYR A 223 8.36 -1.66 -16.13
N ASP A 224 8.35 -2.36 -17.27
CA ASP A 224 7.91 -1.81 -18.56
C ASP A 224 6.47 -1.28 -18.52
N SER A 225 5.62 -1.85 -17.65
CA SER A 225 4.24 -1.39 -17.49
C SER A 225 4.14 0.04 -16.92
N LEU A 226 5.22 0.56 -16.33
CA LEU A 226 5.26 1.90 -15.75
C LEU A 226 5.54 3.00 -16.79
N ALA A 227 5.87 2.64 -18.04
CA ALA A 227 6.37 3.58 -19.05
C ALA A 227 5.42 4.75 -19.36
N ASN A 228 4.10 4.51 -19.25
CA ASN A 228 3.06 5.48 -19.60
C ASN A 228 2.54 6.31 -18.41
N TRP A 229 3.10 6.14 -17.21
CA TRP A 229 2.65 6.87 -16.03
C TRP A 229 2.88 8.38 -16.18
N ASP A 230 1.86 9.20 -15.93
CA ASP A 230 2.02 10.64 -15.81
C ASP A 230 2.66 10.97 -14.44
N LEU A 231 3.92 11.43 -14.48
CA LEU A 231 4.71 11.77 -13.30
C LEU A 231 4.81 13.29 -13.08
N SER A 232 4.03 14.10 -13.82
CA SER A 232 4.16 15.57 -13.80
C SER A 232 3.91 16.19 -12.42
N LYS A 233 3.12 15.54 -11.58
CA LYS A 233 2.80 15.96 -10.20
C LYS A 233 3.65 15.30 -9.12
N VAL A 234 4.46 14.30 -9.47
CA VAL A 234 5.30 13.58 -8.50
C VAL A 234 6.34 14.53 -7.92
N SER A 235 6.44 14.55 -6.61
CA SER A 235 7.38 15.37 -5.84
C SER A 235 8.45 14.52 -5.16
N ASP A 236 8.14 13.24 -4.89
CA ASP A 236 9.02 12.26 -4.28
C ASP A 236 8.77 10.86 -4.84
N MET A 237 9.85 10.25 -5.36
CA MET A 237 9.92 8.87 -5.83
C MET A 237 11.22 8.21 -5.38
N SER A 238 11.76 8.65 -4.24
CA SER A 238 13.00 8.12 -3.67
C SER A 238 12.88 6.63 -3.39
N ASP A 239 13.97 5.90 -3.57
CA ASP A 239 14.05 4.45 -3.37
C ASP A 239 12.93 3.64 -4.06
N LEU A 240 12.46 4.06 -5.24
CA LEU A 240 11.30 3.45 -5.90
C LEU A 240 11.35 1.92 -5.97
N CYS A 241 12.52 1.36 -6.25
CA CYS A 241 12.81 -0.08 -6.25
C CYS A 241 14.20 -0.33 -5.65
N THR A 242 14.49 -1.61 -5.33
CA THR A 242 15.75 -1.99 -4.65
C THR A 242 16.99 -1.64 -5.49
N ASN A 243 17.98 -1.05 -4.83
CA ASN A 243 19.28 -0.66 -5.40
C ASN A 243 20.23 -1.85 -5.58
N TYR A 244 19.82 -2.87 -6.33
CA TYR A 244 20.80 -3.71 -7.02
C TYR A 244 20.85 -3.15 -8.43
N GLU A 245 22.00 -2.66 -8.90
CA GLU A 245 22.16 -1.98 -10.20
C GLU A 245 21.34 -2.64 -11.34
N ARG A 246 21.27 -3.98 -11.33
CA ARG A 246 20.47 -4.82 -12.25
C ARG A 246 18.98 -4.47 -12.36
N PHE A 247 18.35 -3.92 -11.33
CA PHE A 247 16.91 -3.62 -11.33
C PHE A 247 16.62 -2.20 -11.83
N TYR A 248 17.55 -1.26 -11.65
CA TYR A 248 17.37 0.09 -12.19
C TYR A 248 17.40 0.12 -13.69
N GLU A 249 18.22 -0.71 -14.33
CA GLU A 249 18.28 -0.80 -15.79
C GLU A 249 16.96 -1.30 -16.40
N LYS A 250 16.14 -2.03 -15.63
CA LYS A 250 14.81 -2.48 -16.04
C LYS A 250 13.76 -1.37 -16.00
N LEU A 251 14.04 -0.23 -15.35
CA LEU A 251 13.12 0.89 -15.34
C LEU A 251 13.01 1.53 -16.73
N PRO A 252 11.79 1.89 -17.16
CA PRO A 252 11.60 2.67 -18.38
C PRO A 252 12.47 3.93 -18.37
N LEU A 253 13.01 4.29 -19.54
CA LEU A 253 13.91 5.44 -19.69
C LEU A 253 13.37 6.69 -18.97
N ARG A 254 12.09 7.00 -19.14
CA ARG A 254 11.48 8.19 -18.53
C ARG A 254 11.55 8.15 -17.00
N LEU A 255 11.35 7.00 -16.36
CA LEU A 255 11.49 6.87 -14.91
C LEU A 255 12.95 7.08 -14.47
N ARG A 256 13.93 6.51 -15.18
CA ARG A 256 15.36 6.74 -14.90
C ARG A 256 15.73 8.21 -15.02
N VAL A 257 15.24 8.91 -16.05
CA VAL A 257 15.46 10.35 -16.23
C VAL A 257 14.81 11.17 -15.10
N TYR A 258 13.63 10.78 -14.65
CA TYR A 258 12.98 11.39 -13.48
C TYR A 258 13.80 11.21 -12.21
N MET A 259 14.29 9.99 -11.95
CA MET A 259 15.17 9.71 -10.81
C MET A 259 16.47 10.53 -10.89
N GLN A 260 17.07 10.64 -12.09
CA GLN A 260 18.24 11.48 -12.32
C GLN A 260 17.96 12.97 -12.08
N ALA A 261 16.80 13.46 -12.51
CA ALA A 261 16.40 14.84 -12.28
C ALA A 261 16.16 15.13 -10.79
N PHE A 262 15.73 14.14 -10.01
CA PHE A 262 15.38 14.32 -8.60
C PHE A 262 16.55 14.11 -7.65
N TYR A 263 17.41 13.15 -7.97
CA TYR A 263 18.38 12.56 -7.05
C TYR A 263 19.72 12.26 -7.73
N GLY A 264 19.98 12.79 -8.93
CA GLY A 264 21.24 12.57 -9.65
C GLY A 264 22.47 12.86 -8.77
N SER A 265 23.54 12.09 -8.98
CA SER A 265 24.73 12.10 -8.14
C SER A 265 24.47 11.71 -6.67
N HIS A 266 23.54 10.77 -6.44
CA HIS A 266 23.35 10.20 -5.11
C HIS A 266 24.58 9.41 -4.67
N LYS A 267 24.82 9.42 -3.36
CA LYS A 267 25.99 8.80 -2.73
C LYS A 267 25.61 7.40 -2.24
N VAL A 268 26.38 6.40 -2.65
CA VAL A 268 26.20 4.99 -2.27
C VAL A 268 27.45 4.51 -1.55
N TYR A 269 27.27 3.78 -0.46
CA TYR A 269 28.37 3.09 0.23
C TYR A 269 28.73 1.83 -0.55
N VAL A 270 29.98 1.72 -0.97
CA VAL A 270 30.55 0.55 -1.65
C VAL A 270 31.64 0.00 -0.73
N PRO A 271 31.66 -1.31 -0.42
CA PRO A 271 32.76 -1.90 0.34
C PRO A 271 34.08 -1.59 -0.36
N ILE A 272 35.09 -1.16 0.39
CA ILE A 272 36.44 -1.03 -0.17
C ILE A 272 36.93 -2.46 -0.43
N GLU A 273 37.04 -2.85 -1.70
CA GLU A 273 37.69 -4.10 -2.09
C GLU A 273 39.17 -4.02 -1.68
N ASN A 274 39.51 -4.57 -0.51
CA ASN A 274 40.90 -4.86 -0.19
C ASN A 274 41.32 -6.05 -1.06
N ASN A 275 42.12 -5.76 -2.09
CA ASN A 275 42.78 -6.77 -2.94
C ASN A 275 43.84 -7.55 -2.16
N GLU A 276 43.46 -8.29 -1.13
CA GLU A 276 44.30 -9.33 -0.55
C GLU A 276 43.63 -10.67 -0.82
N GLU A 277 44.32 -11.53 -1.58
CA GLU A 277 43.98 -12.95 -1.70
C GLU A 277 43.94 -13.54 -0.29
N TYR A 278 42.75 -13.93 0.18
CA TYR A 278 42.61 -14.61 1.46
C TYR A 278 42.89 -16.10 1.29
N ASP A 279 43.86 -16.59 2.06
CA ASP A 279 44.02 -18.01 2.39
C ASP A 279 42.84 -18.43 3.29
N ASP A 280 42.23 -19.57 2.99
CA ASP A 280 40.85 -19.98 3.32
C ASP A 280 40.55 -20.26 4.82
N ASP A 281 41.41 -19.87 5.76
CA ASP A 281 41.44 -20.49 7.10
C ASP A 281 41.27 -19.55 8.33
N GLU A 282 40.94 -18.26 8.19
CA GLU A 282 40.69 -17.41 9.37
C GLU A 282 39.51 -16.45 9.20
N TYR A 283 38.40 -16.74 9.91
CA TYR A 283 37.23 -15.86 10.04
C TYR A 283 37.57 -14.69 10.97
N ASP A 284 38.37 -13.74 10.49
CA ASP A 284 38.62 -12.48 11.20
C ASP A 284 37.54 -11.46 10.79
N PHE A 285 36.90 -10.85 11.79
CA PHE A 285 35.78 -9.92 11.58
C PHE A 285 36.36 -8.56 11.16
N ILE A 286 36.75 -8.43 9.89
CA ILE A 286 37.32 -7.18 9.36
C ILE A 286 36.23 -6.12 9.40
N SER A 287 36.54 -4.96 9.99
CA SER A 287 35.69 -3.77 9.87
C SER A 287 35.62 -3.37 8.40
N GLU A 288 34.49 -3.61 7.74
CA GLU A 288 34.29 -3.17 6.35
C GLU A 288 34.37 -1.64 6.31
N GLU A 289 35.49 -1.09 5.83
CA GLU A 289 35.54 0.32 5.43
C GLU A 289 34.73 0.47 4.12
N TYR A 290 33.90 1.50 4.06
CA TYR A 290 33.05 1.78 2.90
C TYR A 290 33.47 3.08 2.21
N ASP A 291 33.59 3.03 0.90
CA ASP A 291 33.74 4.21 0.04
C ASP A 291 32.39 4.81 -0.32
N LEU A 292 32.33 6.13 -0.42
CA LEU A 292 31.12 6.85 -0.79
C LEU A 292 31.15 7.26 -2.26
N VAL A 293 30.61 6.42 -3.13
CA VAL A 293 30.63 6.61 -4.58
C VAL A 293 29.37 7.35 -5.03
N SER A 294 29.55 8.40 -5.85
CA SER A 294 28.45 9.06 -6.54
C SER A 294 27.99 8.20 -7.71
N ARG A 295 26.71 7.83 -7.73
CA ARG A 295 26.10 7.06 -8.83
C ARG A 295 24.96 7.83 -9.48
N ASP A 296 24.74 7.57 -10.76
CA ASP A 296 23.66 8.16 -11.55
C ASP A 296 22.61 7.09 -11.89
N TYR A 297 21.36 7.50 -11.98
CA TYR A 297 20.26 6.64 -12.44
C TYR A 297 20.25 6.47 -13.97
N ILE A 298 20.89 7.42 -14.67
CA ILE A 298 21.26 7.32 -16.08
C ILE A 298 22.46 8.23 -16.35
N THR A 299 23.51 7.66 -16.93
CA THR A 299 24.64 8.45 -17.44
C THR A 299 24.23 9.10 -18.77
N ILE A 300 24.17 10.43 -18.80
CA ILE A 300 23.80 11.19 -19.98
C ILE A 300 25.06 11.50 -20.79
N THR A 301 25.07 11.15 -22.07
CA THR A 301 26.19 11.30 -23.00
C THR A 301 25.72 11.95 -24.30
N LYS A 302 26.68 12.31 -25.18
CA LYS A 302 26.36 12.83 -26.52
C LYS A 302 25.55 11.86 -27.37
N GLU A 303 25.67 10.56 -27.10
CA GLU A 303 25.02 9.50 -27.87
C GLU A 303 23.55 9.33 -27.48
N ASN A 304 23.21 9.48 -26.20
CA ASN A 304 21.85 9.25 -25.69
C ASN A 304 21.04 10.53 -25.36
N VAL A 305 21.67 11.71 -25.36
CA VAL A 305 21.02 12.95 -24.91
C VAL A 305 19.74 13.30 -25.69
N LYS A 306 19.69 13.00 -26.99
CA LYS A 306 18.47 13.22 -27.81
C LYS A 306 17.29 12.38 -27.31
N GLU A 307 17.55 11.12 -26.97
CA GLU A 307 16.53 10.20 -26.48
C GLU A 307 16.03 10.62 -25.09
N VAL A 308 16.97 10.95 -24.20
CA VAL A 308 16.68 11.49 -22.87
C VAL A 308 15.85 12.76 -22.96
N TYR A 309 16.23 13.71 -23.82
CA TYR A 309 15.52 14.97 -24.01
C TYR A 309 14.10 14.73 -24.53
N ASN A 310 13.94 13.88 -25.54
CA ASN A 310 12.63 13.55 -26.11
C ASN A 310 11.69 12.94 -25.07
N ALA A 311 12.19 12.06 -24.19
CA ALA A 311 11.43 11.42 -23.13
C ALA A 311 10.81 12.40 -22.11
N ILE A 312 11.37 13.61 -21.99
CA ILE A 312 10.89 14.65 -21.06
C ILE A 312 10.51 15.98 -21.73
N SER A 313 10.50 16.02 -23.07
CA SER A 313 10.35 17.25 -23.86
C SER A 313 9.06 18.04 -23.53
N LYS A 314 7.97 17.31 -23.27
CA LYS A 314 6.62 17.83 -22.93
C LYS A 314 6.34 17.87 -21.43
N ASP A 315 7.32 17.55 -20.59
CA ASP A 315 7.11 17.45 -19.16
C ASP A 315 6.95 18.83 -18.51
N THR A 316 6.23 18.90 -17.39
CA THR A 316 5.96 20.14 -16.65
C THR A 316 6.47 20.08 -15.20
N ASN A 317 7.07 18.97 -14.78
CA ASN A 317 7.66 18.84 -13.47
C ASN A 317 8.86 19.79 -13.30
N LYS A 318 8.91 20.56 -12.21
CA LYS A 318 9.94 21.59 -11.98
C LYS A 318 11.37 21.04 -12.00
N LYS A 319 11.61 19.87 -11.40
CA LYS A 319 12.96 19.26 -11.35
C LYS A 319 13.37 18.75 -12.73
N VAL A 320 12.44 18.17 -13.46
CA VAL A 320 12.66 17.69 -14.84
C VAL A 320 12.91 18.85 -15.80
N MET A 321 12.18 19.96 -15.66
CA MET A 321 12.42 21.19 -16.43
C MET A 321 13.81 21.80 -16.17
N ALA A 322 14.30 21.70 -14.93
CA ALA A 322 15.65 22.13 -14.60
C ALA A 322 16.72 21.25 -15.28
N LEU A 323 16.53 19.93 -15.27
CA LEU A 323 17.38 19.00 -16.02
C LEU A 323 17.33 19.30 -17.52
N LYS A 324 16.14 19.48 -18.10
CA LYS A 324 15.95 19.82 -19.52
C LYS A 324 16.78 21.04 -19.92
N LYS A 325 16.71 22.13 -19.15
CA LYS A 325 17.49 23.36 -19.40
C LYS A 325 19.00 23.13 -19.30
N LYS A 326 19.44 22.29 -18.36
CA LYS A 326 20.85 21.89 -18.24
C LYS A 326 21.30 21.15 -19.51
N LEU A 327 20.50 20.22 -20.01
CA LEU A 327 20.80 19.47 -21.25
C LEU A 327 20.89 20.38 -22.48
N GLU A 328 19.97 21.33 -22.63
CA GLU A 328 20.00 22.33 -23.73
C GLU A 328 21.29 23.16 -23.71
N THR A 329 21.83 23.42 -22.51
CA THR A 329 23.08 24.16 -22.35
C THR A 329 24.30 23.31 -22.65
N GLU A 330 24.39 22.11 -22.06
CA GLU A 330 25.57 21.23 -22.13
C GLU A 330 25.70 20.51 -23.48
N TYR A 331 24.58 20.20 -24.13
CA TYR A 331 24.49 19.41 -25.35
C TYR A 331 23.83 20.19 -26.51
N SER A 332 24.04 21.51 -26.55
CA SER A 332 23.43 22.40 -27.54
C SER A 332 23.65 21.97 -29.00
N LYS A 333 24.82 21.41 -29.33
CA LYS A 333 25.12 20.91 -30.68
C LYS A 333 24.27 19.69 -31.00
N GLU A 334 24.23 18.74 -30.08
CA GLU A 334 23.50 17.49 -30.22
C GLU A 334 21.98 17.74 -30.24
N LEU A 335 21.47 18.72 -29.49
CA LEU A 335 20.04 19.02 -29.37
C LEU A 335 19.50 20.00 -30.41
N SER A 336 20.36 20.62 -31.23
CA SER A 336 19.96 21.61 -32.25
C SER A 336 18.83 21.18 -33.19
N SER A 337 18.65 19.87 -33.44
CA SER A 337 17.61 19.33 -34.33
C SER A 337 16.28 18.97 -33.66
N VAL A 338 16.19 19.07 -32.33
CA VAL A 338 15.01 18.65 -31.53
C VAL A 338 14.46 19.74 -30.62
N THR A 339 15.11 20.90 -30.58
CA THR A 339 14.71 22.09 -29.79
C THR A 339 13.92 23.13 -30.60
N ASP A 340 13.79 22.94 -31.92
CA ASP A 340 12.95 23.73 -32.84
C ASP A 340 11.49 23.26 -32.80
#